data_AF-A0A358CT98-F1
#
_entry.id   AF-A0A358CT98-F1
#
_cell.length_a   1.000
_cell.length_b   1.000
_cell.length_c   1.000
_cell.angle_alpha   90.00
_cell.angle_beta   90.00
_cell.angle_gamma   90.00
#
_symmetry.space_group_name_H-M   'P 1'
#
loop_
_entity.id
_entity.type
_entity.pdbx_description
1 polymer ?
#
loop_
_entity_poly.entity_id
_entity_poly.type
_entity_poly.pdbx_seq_one_letter_code
_entity_poly.pdbx_strand_id
1 'polypeptide(L)'
;MTTVKIISIALWCCFFSTTHILAEEVSRDSETVDYVSNAWEALHSGNHEEVVRLTEACFKECTELALEQQKSGVTITNSNADEYPELNSVGTCLLILGTSLRNQGENEEAMVAYNKLIQDYKDCRCQNEEGYYWQPAIAAQKRLEEMAEK
;
A
#
# COMPACT_ATOMS: atom_id res chain seq x y z
N MET A 1 -64.22 -43.88 28.82
CA MET A 1 -63.15 -44.75 28.26
C MET A 1 -62.58 -44.07 27.02
N THR A 2 -61.28 -44.24 26.83
CA THR A 2 -60.42 -43.92 25.66
C THR A 2 -60.06 -42.45 25.37
N THR A 3 -58.75 -42.22 25.47
CA THR A 3 -57.93 -41.02 25.21
C THR A 3 -57.78 -40.69 23.74
N VAL A 4 -57.67 -39.40 23.37
CA VAL A 4 -56.78 -38.95 22.28
C VAL A 4 -56.20 -37.57 22.64
N LYS A 5 -54.86 -37.51 22.70
CA LYS A 5 -54.05 -36.28 22.66
C LYS A 5 -54.01 -35.75 21.24
N ILE A 6 -54.26 -34.46 21.02
CA ILE A 6 -53.62 -33.69 19.95
C ILE A 6 -53.32 -32.30 20.50
N ILE A 7 -52.03 -31.99 20.60
CA ILE A 7 -51.49 -30.65 20.84
C ILE A 7 -51.68 -29.87 19.55
N SER A 8 -52.28 -28.69 19.62
CA SER A 8 -52.32 -27.75 18.49
C SER A 8 -52.23 -26.32 19.00
N ILE A 9 -51.09 -25.75 18.61
CA ILE A 9 -50.61 -24.38 18.62
C ILE A 9 -51.73 -23.33 18.52
N ALA A 10 -51.75 -22.39 19.47
CA ALA A 10 -52.34 -21.08 19.28
C ALA A 10 -51.60 -20.03 20.13
N LEU A 11 -51.20 -18.98 19.43
CA LEU A 11 -50.64 -17.69 19.84
C LEU A 11 -50.65 -17.38 21.35
N TRP A 12 -49.47 -17.07 21.88
CA TRP A 12 -49.39 -16.20 23.05
C TRP A 12 -48.26 -15.17 22.89
N CYS A 13 -48.69 -13.92 22.89
CA CYS A 13 -47.88 -12.72 22.88
C CYS A 13 -47.01 -12.57 24.13
N CYS A 14 -45.90 -11.85 23.92
CA CYS A 14 -45.12 -11.08 24.89
C CYS A 14 -44.11 -11.84 25.77
N PHE A 15 -42.91 -11.23 25.86
CA PHE A 15 -41.78 -11.55 26.73
C PHE A 15 -40.84 -12.67 26.28
N PHE A 16 -40.28 -12.53 25.09
CA PHE A 16 -38.82 -12.58 25.02
C PHE A 16 -38.36 -11.18 24.67
N SER A 17 -37.84 -10.48 25.68
CA SER A 17 -36.93 -9.37 25.44
C SER A 17 -35.74 -9.98 24.71
N THR A 18 -35.84 -10.08 23.39
CA THR A 18 -34.67 -10.17 22.52
C THR A 18 -33.85 -8.96 22.90
N THR A 19 -32.81 -9.20 23.70
CA THR A 19 -31.60 -8.39 23.65
C THR A 19 -31.17 -8.47 22.19
N HIS A 20 -31.72 -7.57 21.37
CA HIS A 20 -31.07 -7.15 20.16
C HIS A 20 -29.75 -6.56 20.65
N ILE A 21 -28.73 -7.42 20.68
CA ILE A 21 -27.36 -6.99 20.44
C ILE A 21 -27.47 -6.25 19.11
N LEU A 22 -27.66 -4.93 19.15
CA LEU A 22 -27.16 -4.07 18.10
C LEU A 22 -25.66 -4.29 18.17
N ALA A 23 -25.18 -5.22 17.35
CA ALA A 23 -23.82 -5.14 16.87
C ALA A 23 -23.77 -3.79 16.16
N GLU A 24 -23.22 -2.81 16.85
CA GLU A 24 -22.78 -1.59 16.22
C GLU A 24 -21.67 -2.03 15.26
N GLU A 25 -22.05 -2.23 13.99
CA GLU A 25 -21.12 -2.31 12.89
C GLU A 25 -20.43 -0.94 12.85
N VAL A 26 -19.37 -0.79 13.64
CA VAL A 26 -18.46 0.35 13.55
C VAL A 26 -17.92 0.29 12.14
N SER A 27 -18.51 1.08 11.26
CA SER A 27 -17.98 1.38 9.94
C SER A 27 -16.64 2.06 10.19
N ARG A 28 -15.60 1.24 10.28
CA ARG A 28 -14.22 1.68 10.27
C ARG A 28 -14.05 2.29 8.89
N ASP A 29 -14.20 3.59 8.82
CA ASP A 29 -13.72 4.39 7.71
C ASP A 29 -12.24 4.04 7.62
N SER A 30 -11.92 3.13 6.70
CA SER A 30 -10.58 2.64 6.49
C SER A 30 -9.87 3.80 5.82
N GLU A 31 -9.30 4.71 6.61
CA GLU A 31 -8.41 5.74 6.10
C GLU A 31 -7.38 5.04 5.19
N THR A 32 -7.49 5.29 3.89
CA THR A 32 -6.56 4.74 2.91
C THR A 32 -5.21 5.39 3.19
N VAL A 33 -4.26 4.59 3.66
CA VAL A 33 -2.93 5.10 4.01
C VAL A 33 -2.20 5.52 2.73
N ASP A 34 -1.84 6.79 2.62
CA ASP A 34 -0.94 7.29 1.58
C ASP A 34 0.51 6.98 1.99
N TYR A 35 0.95 5.76 1.67
CA TYR A 35 2.31 5.30 2.00
C TYR A 35 3.40 6.18 1.40
N VAL A 36 3.18 6.75 0.22
CA VAL A 36 4.21 7.52 -0.50
C VAL A 36 4.42 8.85 0.19
N SER A 37 3.36 9.62 0.43
CA SER A 37 3.46 10.92 1.09
C SER A 37 4.01 10.79 2.51
N ASN A 38 3.51 9.82 3.28
CA ASN A 38 3.99 9.57 4.63
C ASN A 38 5.47 9.13 4.65
N ALA A 39 5.90 8.30 3.71
CA ALA A 39 7.29 7.83 3.67
C ALA A 39 8.25 8.95 3.23
N TRP A 40 7.80 9.87 2.36
CA TRP A 40 8.56 11.09 2.06
C TRP A 40 8.71 11.96 3.31
N GLU A 41 7.63 12.21 4.05
CA GLU A 41 7.68 13.00 5.30
C GLU A 41 8.64 12.36 6.33
N ALA A 42 8.56 11.05 6.52
CA ALA A 42 9.47 10.31 7.38
C ALA A 42 10.93 10.43 6.92
N LEU A 43 11.20 10.33 5.62
CA LEU A 43 12.54 10.51 5.07
C LEU A 43 13.07 11.94 5.28
N HIS A 44 12.25 12.97 5.05
CA HIS A 44 12.64 14.37 5.24
C HIS A 44 12.93 14.71 6.70
N SER A 45 12.22 14.08 7.63
CA SER A 45 12.45 14.23 9.08
C SER A 45 13.61 13.38 9.61
N GLY A 46 14.25 12.57 8.77
CA GLY A 46 15.31 11.64 9.17
C GLY A 46 14.81 10.45 10.00
N ASN A 47 13.49 10.22 10.01
CA ASN A 47 12.89 9.09 10.71
C ASN A 47 12.98 7.82 9.86
N HIS A 48 14.18 7.23 9.83
CA HIS A 48 14.49 6.07 9.02
C HIS A 48 13.70 4.80 9.43
N GLU A 49 13.39 4.64 10.72
CA GLU A 49 12.55 3.54 11.22
C GLU A 49 11.14 3.61 10.64
N GLU A 50 10.56 4.81 10.61
CA GLU A 50 9.23 5.01 10.04
C GLU A 50 9.21 4.85 8.52
N VAL A 51 10.29 5.23 7.81
CA VAL A 51 10.45 4.90 6.38
C VAL A 51 10.36 3.40 6.17
N VAL A 52 11.08 2.60 6.95
CA VAL A 52 11.04 1.13 6.84
C VAL A 52 9.62 0.64 7.11
N ARG A 53 8.99 1.04 8.21
CA ARG A 53 7.63 0.62 8.57
C ARG A 53 6.61 0.91 7.47
N LEU A 54 6.63 2.12 6.90
CA LEU A 54 5.70 2.55 5.87
C LEU A 54 5.93 1.83 4.53
N THR A 55 7.19 1.69 4.13
CA THR A 55 7.54 1.02 2.87
C THR A 55 7.27 -0.48 2.92
N GLU A 56 7.57 -1.16 4.03
CA GLU A 56 7.21 -2.56 4.25
C GLU A 56 5.70 -2.78 4.22
N ALA A 57 4.92 -1.87 4.83
CA ALA A 57 3.47 -1.92 4.77
C ALA A 57 2.97 -1.74 3.33
N CYS A 58 3.51 -0.79 2.57
CA CYS A 58 3.21 -0.64 1.15
C CYS A 58 3.53 -1.93 0.37
N PHE A 59 4.70 -2.52 0.56
CA PHE A 59 5.07 -3.74 -0.15
C PHE A 59 4.15 -4.91 0.20
N LYS A 60 3.75 -5.04 1.46
CA LYS A 60 2.84 -6.10 1.90
C LYS A 60 1.47 -6.01 1.22
N GLU A 61 0.93 -4.81 1.09
CA GLU A 61 -0.42 -4.61 0.58
C GLU A 61 -0.47 -4.46 -0.96
N CYS A 62 0.58 -3.93 -1.59
CA CYS A 62 0.52 -3.48 -2.99
C CYS A 62 1.35 -4.32 -3.98
N THR A 63 2.29 -5.16 -3.53
CA THR A 63 3.29 -5.81 -4.42
C THR A 63 2.68 -6.69 -5.51
N GLU A 64 1.66 -7.49 -5.19
CA GLU A 64 1.04 -8.40 -6.17
C GLU A 64 0.42 -7.59 -7.33
N LEU A 65 -0.44 -6.62 -7.01
CA LEU A 65 -1.09 -5.77 -7.99
C LEU A 65 -0.10 -4.84 -8.73
N ALA A 66 0.93 -4.33 -8.04
CA ALA A 66 1.99 -3.55 -8.67
C ALA A 66 2.72 -4.33 -9.78
N LEU A 67 3.01 -5.62 -9.53
CA LEU A 67 3.64 -6.50 -10.53
C LEU A 67 2.70 -6.82 -11.69
N GLU A 68 1.39 -6.96 -11.45
CA GLU A 68 0.38 -7.10 -12.51
C GLU A 68 0.30 -5.85 -13.38
N GLN A 69 0.23 -4.68 -12.75
CA GLN A 69 0.23 -3.36 -13.40
C GLN A 69 1.46 -3.13 -14.28
N GLN A 70 2.65 -3.47 -13.76
CA GLN A 70 3.90 -3.42 -14.52
C GLN A 70 3.89 -4.35 -15.74
N LYS A 71 3.14 -5.45 -15.70
CA LYS A 71 3.03 -6.45 -16.78
C LYS A 71 1.84 -6.21 -17.71
N SER A 72 1.09 -5.12 -17.53
CA SER A 72 -0.12 -4.82 -18.31
C SER A 72 0.09 -4.76 -19.83
N GLY A 73 1.32 -4.48 -20.27
CA GLY A 73 1.67 -4.30 -21.68
C GLY A 73 1.25 -2.94 -22.24
N VAL A 74 0.65 -2.07 -21.42
CA VAL A 74 0.31 -0.69 -21.77
C VAL A 74 1.53 0.19 -21.54
N THR A 75 1.79 1.11 -22.47
CA THR A 75 2.82 2.14 -22.26
C THR A 75 2.34 3.13 -21.20
N ILE A 76 3.04 3.17 -20.06
CA ILE A 76 2.74 4.11 -18.97
C ILE A 76 3.41 5.46 -19.23
N THR A 77 2.58 6.49 -19.35
CA THR A 77 2.93 7.88 -19.61
C THR A 77 2.39 8.77 -18.50
N ASN A 78 2.72 10.06 -18.53
CA ASN A 78 2.17 11.00 -17.54
C ASN A 78 0.64 11.18 -17.67
N SER A 79 0.05 10.87 -18.82
CA SER A 79 -1.38 11.06 -19.06
C SER A 79 -2.27 9.94 -18.54
N ASN A 80 -1.69 8.79 -18.18
CA ASN A 80 -2.40 7.62 -17.66
C ASN A 80 -1.72 7.02 -16.42
N ALA A 81 -0.80 7.77 -15.79
CA ALA A 81 -0.04 7.29 -14.65
C ALA A 81 -0.93 6.95 -13.45
N ASP A 82 -2.00 7.71 -13.24
CA ASP A 82 -2.99 7.55 -12.18
C ASP A 82 -3.79 6.25 -12.27
N GLU A 83 -3.80 5.57 -13.41
CA GLU A 83 -4.40 4.24 -13.60
C GLU A 83 -3.57 3.10 -12.99
N TYR A 84 -2.35 3.37 -12.52
CA TYR A 84 -1.41 2.37 -11.97
C TYR A 84 -0.97 2.69 -10.53
N PRO A 85 -1.90 2.86 -9.58
CA PRO A 85 -1.58 3.38 -8.25
C PRO A 85 -0.63 2.48 -7.46
N GLU A 86 -0.81 1.16 -7.47
CA GLU A 86 0.05 0.24 -6.70
C GLU A 86 1.47 0.16 -7.25
N LEU A 87 1.63 0.16 -8.58
CA LEU A 87 2.93 0.25 -9.23
C LEU A 87 3.64 1.55 -8.86
N ASN A 88 2.91 2.66 -8.88
CA ASN A 88 3.43 3.97 -8.50
C ASN A 88 3.83 4.00 -7.01
N SER A 89 3.02 3.44 -6.13
CA SER A 89 3.30 3.35 -4.70
C SER A 89 4.53 2.48 -4.42
N VAL A 90 4.55 1.22 -4.87
CA VAL A 90 5.67 0.30 -4.62
C VAL A 90 6.96 0.83 -5.23
N GLY A 91 6.90 1.32 -6.46
CA GLY A 91 8.07 1.85 -7.14
C GLY A 91 8.66 3.08 -6.43
N THR A 92 7.81 4.00 -5.99
CA THR A 92 8.25 5.19 -5.25
C THR A 92 8.77 4.82 -3.86
N CYS A 93 8.10 3.91 -3.14
CA CYS A 93 8.53 3.43 -1.83
C CYS A 93 9.91 2.73 -1.88
N LEU A 94 10.24 2.01 -2.95
CA LEU A 94 11.59 1.43 -3.12
C LEU A 94 12.67 2.51 -3.28
N LEU A 95 12.39 3.61 -3.99
CA LEU A 95 13.32 4.74 -4.09
C LEU A 95 13.53 5.41 -2.73
N ILE A 96 12.44 5.62 -1.97
CA ILE A 96 12.50 6.23 -0.63
C ILE A 96 13.30 5.33 0.32
N LEU A 97 13.02 4.03 0.34
CA LEU A 97 13.74 3.05 1.15
C LEU A 97 15.23 3.04 0.80
N GLY A 98 15.59 2.93 -0.48
CA GLY A 98 16.99 2.97 -0.92
C GLY A 98 17.68 4.29 -0.54
N THR A 99 16.95 5.41 -0.58
CA THR A 99 17.49 6.72 -0.15
C THR A 99 17.74 6.75 1.35
N SER A 100 16.80 6.23 2.14
CA SER A 100 16.89 6.11 3.59
C SER A 100 18.08 5.25 4.03
N LEU A 101 18.22 4.06 3.45
CA LEU A 101 19.34 3.14 3.70
C LEU A 101 20.68 3.79 3.37
N ARG A 102 20.78 4.44 2.19
CA ARG A 102 22.00 5.16 1.80
C ARG A 102 22.36 6.28 2.78
N ASN A 103 21.38 7.02 3.28
CA ASN A 103 21.61 8.10 4.26
C ASN A 103 22.18 7.58 5.59
N GLN A 104 21.91 6.32 5.92
CA GLN A 104 22.43 5.63 7.11
C GLN A 104 23.79 4.96 6.86
N GLY A 105 24.29 4.96 5.63
CA GLY A 105 25.53 4.26 5.23
C GLY A 105 25.34 2.78 4.87
N GLU A 106 24.09 2.30 4.85
CA GLU A 106 23.70 0.94 4.46
C GLU A 106 23.67 0.83 2.93
N ASN A 107 24.86 0.92 2.33
CA ASN A 107 25.00 1.06 0.88
C ASN A 107 24.61 -0.21 0.11
N GLU A 108 24.88 -1.40 0.65
CA GLU A 108 24.56 -2.66 -0.02
C GLU A 108 23.03 -2.85 -0.10
N GLU A 109 22.34 -2.60 1.01
CA GLU A 109 20.89 -2.66 1.12
C GLU A 109 20.23 -1.57 0.26
N ALA A 110 20.79 -0.37 0.23
CA ALA A 110 20.34 0.69 -0.67
C ALA A 110 20.43 0.26 -2.15
N MET A 111 21.53 -0.36 -2.54
CA MET A 111 21.70 -0.90 -3.90
C MET A 111 20.66 -1.98 -4.21
N VAL A 112 20.33 -2.85 -3.25
CA VAL A 112 19.29 -3.87 -3.44
C VAL A 112 17.94 -3.21 -3.72
N ALA A 113 17.54 -2.20 -2.93
CA ALA A 113 16.27 -1.49 -3.13
C ALA A 113 16.21 -0.77 -4.51
N TYR A 114 17.27 -0.06 -4.89
CA TYR A 114 17.33 0.63 -6.18
C TYR A 114 17.31 -0.35 -7.36
N ASN A 115 18.09 -1.43 -7.30
CA ASN A 115 18.09 -2.44 -8.36
C ASN A 115 16.72 -3.11 -8.49
N LYS A 116 16.06 -3.41 -7.37
CA LYS A 116 14.70 -3.96 -7.39
C LYS A 116 13.72 -3.03 -8.10
N LEU A 117 13.77 -1.73 -7.81
CA LEU A 117 12.96 -0.73 -8.50
C LEU A 117 13.21 -0.74 -10.02
N ILE A 118 14.47 -0.72 -10.44
CA ILE A 118 14.85 -0.67 -11.86
C ILE A 118 14.49 -1.96 -12.60
N GLN A 119 14.56 -3.11 -11.94
CA GLN A 119 14.29 -4.41 -12.55
C GLN A 119 12.79 -4.73 -12.60
N ASP A 120 12.09 -4.50 -11.48
CA ASP A 120 10.74 -5.03 -11.28
C ASP A 120 9.64 -3.96 -11.42
N TYR A 121 9.96 -2.66 -11.34
CA TYR A 121 8.96 -1.58 -11.27
C TYR A 121 9.36 -0.35 -12.11
N LYS A 122 10.11 -0.56 -13.19
CA LYS A 122 10.74 0.51 -13.99
C LYS A 122 9.78 1.55 -14.58
N ASP A 123 8.53 1.17 -14.82
CA ASP A 123 7.55 2.02 -15.50
C ASP A 123 6.72 2.84 -14.50
N CYS A 124 6.96 2.70 -13.19
CA CYS A 124 6.29 3.49 -12.17
C CYS A 124 6.49 5.00 -12.38
N ARG A 125 5.50 5.76 -11.93
CA ARG A 125 5.44 7.21 -12.00
C ARG A 125 5.10 7.77 -10.62
N CYS A 126 5.71 8.87 -10.23
CA CYS A 126 5.35 9.58 -9.01
C CYS A 126 4.87 10.98 -9.38
N GLN A 127 3.73 11.40 -8.85
CA GLN A 127 3.25 12.77 -9.00
C GLN A 127 4.04 13.67 -8.04
N ASN A 128 4.43 14.86 -8.50
CA ASN A 128 4.92 15.92 -7.61
C ASN A 128 3.77 16.85 -7.19
N GLU A 129 4.06 17.82 -6.31
CA GLU A 129 3.05 18.79 -5.82
C GLU A 129 2.41 19.63 -6.93
N GLU A 130 3.12 19.82 -8.05
CA GLU A 130 2.63 20.55 -9.23
C GLU A 130 1.76 19.69 -10.16
N GLY A 131 1.59 18.40 -9.86
CA GLY A 131 0.81 17.46 -10.66
C GLY A 131 1.59 16.80 -11.79
N TYR A 132 2.88 17.09 -11.95
CA TYR A 132 3.75 16.45 -12.95
C TYR A 132 4.24 15.08 -12.48
N TYR A 133 4.15 14.10 -13.37
CA TYR A 133 4.70 12.77 -13.14
C TYR A 133 6.16 12.66 -13.59
N TRP A 134 6.99 12.08 -12.73
CA TRP A 134 8.38 11.71 -13.01
C TRP A 134 8.60 10.21 -12.76
N GLN A 135 9.75 9.65 -13.16
CA GLN A 135 10.04 8.22 -13.02
C GLN A 135 11.02 7.93 -11.88
N PRO A 136 10.57 7.27 -10.80
CA PRO A 136 11.44 6.81 -9.70
C PRO A 136 12.62 5.95 -10.16
N ALA A 137 12.44 5.07 -11.15
CA ALA A 137 13.51 4.22 -11.66
C ALA A 137 14.68 5.01 -12.28
N ILE A 138 14.41 6.14 -12.95
CA ILE A 138 15.47 7.03 -13.47
C ILE A 138 16.24 7.67 -12.32
N ALA A 139 15.54 8.11 -11.27
CA ALA A 139 16.19 8.63 -10.08
C ALA A 139 17.06 7.57 -9.40
N ALA A 140 16.56 6.34 -9.24
CA ALA A 140 17.31 5.22 -8.66
C ALA A 140 18.58 4.89 -9.46
N GLN A 141 18.50 4.89 -10.80
CA GLN A 141 19.65 4.69 -11.67
C GLN A 141 20.74 5.74 -11.41
N LYS A 142 20.35 7.02 -11.34
CA LYS A 142 21.28 8.10 -10.99
C LYS A 142 21.90 7.92 -9.61
N ARG A 143 21.14 7.45 -8.62
CA ARG A 143 21.65 7.18 -7.27
C ARG A 143 22.70 6.08 -7.25
N LEU A 144 22.52 5.01 -8.03
CA LEU A 144 23.50 3.95 -8.19
C LEU A 144 24.79 4.47 -8.84
N GLU A 145 24.68 5.32 -9.86
CA GLU A 145 25.84 5.96 -10.51
C GLU A 145 26.63 6.82 -9.51
N GLU A 146 25.96 7.68 -8.75
CA GLU A 146 26.57 8.50 -7.69
C GLU A 146 27.27 7.67 -6.61
N MET A 147 26.81 6.44 -6.37
CA MET A 147 27.40 5.52 -5.38
C MET A 147 28.63 4.79 -5.93
N ALA A 148 28.70 4.55 -7.24
CA ALA A 148 29.83 3.88 -7.88
C ALA A 148 31.04 4.81 -8.12
N GLU A 149 30.82 6.13 -8.12
CA GLU A 149 31.87 7.14 -8.29
C GLU A 149 32.64 7.48 -7.01
N LYS A 150 32.28 6.89 -5.86
CA LYS A 150 32.85 7.15 -4.53
C LYS A 150 33.69 5.99 -4.02
#